data_AF-A0A9P6IMM0-F1
#
_entry.id   AF-A0A9P6IMM0-F1
#
_cell.length_a   1.000
_cell.length_b   1.000
_cell.length_c   1.000
_cell.angle_alpha   90.00
_cell.angle_beta   90.00
_cell.angle_gamma   90.00
#
_symmetry.space_group_name_H-M   'P 1'
#
loop_
_entity.id
_entity.type
_entity.pdbx_description
1 polymer ?
#
loop_
_entity_poly.entity_id
_entity_poly.type
_entity_poly.pdbx_seq_one_letter_code
_entity_poly.pdbx_strand_id
1 'polypeptide(L)'
;MTGTLRLFELVDSKTRTISFSPAVWRAKFALNYKKIPYELVSLTFLEVPTKIPAACSNLTAPTVPALQLEDGQGLLDSLAIAEYLEKNYPDRPLLFGKTPSEKKLQLFYQSYLQDKLHPAIQRLVYQGMYDMQDSENAHYFRTSREKSSGKPYQEIPGDRNENLREIKTNLKIIHLQVHIW
;
A
#
# COMPACT_ATOMS: atom_id res chain seq x y z
N MET A 1 -30.27 1.10 -2.78
CA MET A 1 -29.28 0.41 -3.63
C MET A 1 -28.07 0.17 -2.75
N THR A 2 -27.81 -1.06 -2.34
CA THR A 2 -26.59 -1.39 -1.58
C THR A 2 -25.42 -1.37 -2.56
N GLY A 3 -24.66 -0.27 -2.57
CA GLY A 3 -23.45 -0.16 -3.38
C GLY A 3 -22.44 -1.22 -2.96
N THR A 4 -21.59 -1.69 -3.87
CA THR A 4 -20.47 -2.56 -3.50
C THR A 4 -19.27 -1.70 -3.10
N LEU A 5 -18.53 -2.10 -2.06
CA LEU A 5 -17.27 -1.43 -1.70
C LEU A 5 -16.31 -1.43 -2.90
N ARG A 6 -15.59 -0.32 -3.11
CA ARG A 6 -14.59 -0.22 -4.19
C ARG A 6 -13.21 0.10 -3.64
N LEU A 7 -12.23 -0.73 -3.91
CA LEU A 7 -10.84 -0.51 -3.51
C LEU A 7 -10.04 0.03 -4.69
N PHE A 8 -9.50 1.24 -4.55
CA PHE A 8 -8.62 1.85 -5.53
C PHE A 8 -7.18 1.39 -5.30
N GLU A 9 -6.56 0.84 -6.34
CA GLU A 9 -5.15 0.44 -6.34
C GLU A 9 -4.32 1.21 -7.37
N LEU A 10 -3.00 1.12 -7.22
CA LEU A 10 -2.03 1.68 -8.15
C LEU A 10 -1.34 0.55 -8.92
N VAL A 11 -1.51 0.56 -10.24
CA VAL A 11 -0.92 -0.40 -11.18
C VAL A 11 0.01 0.28 -12.18
N ASP A 12 0.77 -0.52 -12.91
CA ASP A 12 1.58 -0.06 -14.04
C ASP A 12 0.74 0.53 -15.17
N SER A 13 1.25 1.56 -15.86
CA SER A 13 0.49 2.18 -16.95
C SER A 13 0.59 1.44 -18.29
N LYS A 14 1.58 0.56 -18.48
CA LYS A 14 1.71 -0.20 -19.74
C LYS A 14 0.70 -1.34 -19.89
N THR A 15 0.50 -2.12 -18.83
CA THR A 15 -0.31 -3.35 -18.85
C THR A 15 -1.47 -3.31 -17.87
N ARG A 16 -1.38 -2.48 -16.81
CA ARG A 16 -2.37 -2.39 -15.72
C ARG A 16 -2.59 -3.71 -15.00
N THR A 17 -1.55 -4.53 -14.88
CA THR A 17 -1.62 -5.88 -14.27
C THR A 17 -0.82 -6.00 -12.98
N ILE A 18 0.17 -5.12 -12.76
CA ILE A 18 1.08 -5.22 -11.62
C ILE A 18 0.74 -4.13 -10.60
N SER A 19 0.24 -4.54 -9.43
CA SER A 19 -0.06 -3.64 -8.30
C SER A 19 1.18 -3.37 -7.45
N PHE A 20 1.58 -2.11 -7.33
CA PHE A 20 2.87 -1.73 -6.73
C PHE A 20 2.82 -1.46 -5.23
N SER A 21 1.68 -0.98 -4.73
CA SER A 21 1.64 -0.37 -3.40
C SER A 21 1.55 -1.44 -2.30
N PRO A 22 2.52 -1.52 -1.37
CA PRO A 22 2.41 -2.44 -0.25
C PRO A 22 1.21 -2.12 0.64
N ALA A 23 0.83 -0.84 0.75
CA ALA A 23 -0.37 -0.44 1.49
C ALA A 23 -1.65 -0.96 0.83
N VAL A 24 -1.72 -0.96 -0.51
CA VAL A 24 -2.83 -1.58 -1.24
C VAL A 24 -2.91 -3.07 -0.96
N TRP A 25 -1.79 -3.77 -1.01
CA TRP A 25 -1.75 -5.21 -0.70
C TRP A 25 -2.25 -5.51 0.72
N ARG A 26 -1.90 -4.68 1.72
CA ARG A 26 -2.47 -4.79 3.08
C ARG A 26 -3.99 -4.67 3.09
N ALA A 27 -4.56 -3.70 2.38
CA ALA A 27 -6.01 -3.55 2.27
C ALA A 27 -6.68 -4.73 1.53
N LYS A 28 -6.08 -5.21 0.43
CA LYS A 28 -6.55 -6.41 -0.30
C LYS A 28 -6.55 -7.64 0.62
N PHE A 29 -5.47 -7.85 1.38
CA PHE A 29 -5.40 -8.96 2.33
C PHE A 29 -6.43 -8.83 3.45
N ALA A 30 -6.65 -7.63 4.00
CA ALA A 30 -7.68 -7.41 5.03
C ALA A 30 -9.09 -7.74 4.51
N LEU A 31 -9.47 -7.22 3.35
CA LEU A 31 -10.76 -7.50 2.71
C LEU A 31 -10.92 -8.99 2.40
N ASN A 32 -9.92 -9.61 1.77
CA ASN A 32 -9.94 -11.02 1.40
C ASN A 32 -9.98 -11.94 2.62
N TYR A 33 -9.19 -11.67 3.66
CA TYR A 33 -9.15 -12.47 4.89
C TYR A 33 -10.48 -12.41 5.64
N LYS A 34 -11.12 -11.22 5.67
CA LYS A 34 -12.49 -11.07 6.17
C LYS A 34 -13.55 -11.52 5.16
N LYS A 35 -13.18 -12.05 3.98
CA LYS A 35 -14.10 -12.50 2.92
C LYS A 35 -15.12 -11.44 2.49
N ILE A 36 -14.72 -10.17 2.51
CA ILE A 36 -15.57 -9.03 2.15
C ILE A 36 -15.53 -8.86 0.63
N PRO A 37 -16.67 -8.94 -0.08
CA PRO A 37 -16.69 -8.67 -1.51
C PRO A 37 -16.43 -7.17 -1.76
N TYR A 38 -15.62 -6.89 -2.77
CA TYR A 38 -15.32 -5.54 -3.23
C TYR A 38 -14.99 -5.56 -4.73
N GLU A 39 -15.20 -4.43 -5.37
CA GLU A 39 -14.68 -4.16 -6.72
C GLU A 39 -13.28 -3.56 -6.61
N LEU A 40 -12.36 -4.03 -7.44
CA LEU A 40 -11.01 -3.48 -7.52
C LEU A 40 -10.94 -2.48 -8.68
N VAL A 41 -10.52 -1.25 -8.40
CA VAL A 41 -10.38 -0.18 -9.39
C VAL A 41 -8.90 0.13 -9.57
N SER A 42 -8.33 -0.32 -10.69
CA SER A 42 -6.91 -0.18 -10.98
C SER A 42 -6.60 1.15 -11.67
N LEU A 43 -5.77 1.98 -11.03
CA LEU A 43 -5.39 3.31 -11.50
C LEU A 43 -3.88 3.42 -11.74
N THR A 44 -3.50 4.29 -12.66
CA THR A 44 -2.11 4.72 -12.87
C THR A 44 -1.76 5.93 -11.99
N PHE A 45 -0.49 6.34 -11.97
CA PHE A 45 -0.05 7.48 -11.16
C PHE A 45 -0.80 8.77 -11.49
N LEU A 46 -1.05 9.03 -12.77
CA LEU A 46 -1.74 10.24 -13.23
C LEU A 46 -3.26 10.19 -13.00
N GLU A 47 -3.83 9.01 -12.84
CA GLU A 47 -5.27 8.84 -12.59
C GLU A 47 -5.66 8.96 -11.13
N VAL A 48 -4.79 8.57 -10.18
CA VAL A 48 -5.03 8.70 -8.74
C VAL A 48 -5.55 10.08 -8.32
N PRO A 49 -4.90 11.21 -8.70
CA PRO A 49 -5.33 12.54 -8.25
C PRO A 49 -6.66 13.02 -8.86
N THR A 50 -7.20 12.34 -9.87
CA THR A 50 -8.43 12.76 -10.57
C THR A 50 -9.59 11.79 -10.39
N LYS A 51 -9.33 10.48 -10.47
CA LYS A 51 -10.36 9.44 -10.41
C LYS A 51 -10.84 9.18 -8.99
N ILE A 52 -9.95 9.21 -7.99
CA ILE A 52 -10.36 8.99 -6.59
C ILE A 52 -11.25 10.14 -6.09
N PRO A 53 -10.95 11.44 -6.28
CA PRO A 53 -11.82 12.52 -5.84
C PRO A 53 -13.16 12.55 -6.58
N ALA A 54 -13.17 12.16 -7.86
CA ALA A 54 -14.40 12.03 -8.64
C ALA A 54 -15.30 10.90 -8.12
N ALA A 55 -14.73 9.84 -7.56
CA ALA A 55 -15.49 8.76 -6.95
C ALA A 55 -15.86 9.06 -5.49
N CYS A 56 -14.93 9.60 -4.71
CA CYS A 56 -15.02 9.82 -3.27
C CYS A 56 -15.01 11.32 -2.97
N SER A 57 -16.19 11.92 -2.80
CA SER A 57 -16.37 13.37 -2.70
C SER A 57 -15.65 14.04 -1.52
N ASN A 58 -15.35 13.28 -0.46
CA ASN A 58 -14.65 13.76 0.74
C ASN A 58 -13.12 13.71 0.62
N LEU A 59 -12.55 13.17 -0.48
CA LEU A 59 -11.10 13.00 -0.63
C LEU A 59 -10.53 14.02 -1.62
N THR A 60 -9.88 15.08 -1.11
CA THR A 60 -9.28 16.16 -1.94
C THR A 60 -7.80 15.97 -2.22
N ALA A 61 -7.08 15.19 -1.41
CA ALA A 61 -5.66 14.85 -1.58
C ALA A 61 -5.49 13.32 -1.55
N PRO A 62 -5.90 12.62 -2.62
CA PRO A 62 -6.03 11.17 -2.61
C PRO A 62 -4.68 10.47 -2.66
N THR A 63 -4.59 9.33 -1.98
CA THR A 63 -3.52 8.34 -2.13
C THR A 63 -4.14 6.94 -2.27
N VAL A 64 -3.31 5.93 -2.53
CA VAL A 64 -3.76 4.53 -2.52
C VAL A 64 -3.18 3.76 -1.32
N PRO A 65 -3.93 2.83 -0.70
CA PRO A 65 -5.30 2.47 -1.04
C PRO A 65 -6.30 3.55 -0.65
N ALA A 66 -7.37 3.66 -1.43
CA ALA A 66 -8.61 4.30 -1.02
C ALA A 66 -9.73 3.26 -1.08
N LEU A 67 -10.56 3.17 -0.04
CA LEU A 67 -11.76 2.35 -0.03
C LEU A 67 -12.97 3.27 -0.12
N GLN A 68 -13.75 3.14 -1.19
CA GLN A 68 -15.06 3.76 -1.25
C GLN A 68 -16.11 2.88 -0.61
N LEU A 69 -16.88 3.49 0.29
CA LEU A 69 -18.01 2.91 0.98
C LEU A 69 -19.28 3.00 0.13
N GLU A 70 -20.31 2.27 0.54
CA GLU A 70 -21.57 2.18 -0.20
C GLU A 70 -22.31 3.53 -0.31
N ASP A 71 -22.07 4.43 0.64
CA ASP A 71 -22.62 5.79 0.67
C ASP A 71 -21.82 6.80 -0.18
N GLY A 72 -20.77 6.33 -0.86
CA GLY A 72 -19.91 7.12 -1.72
C GLY A 72 -18.73 7.80 -0.99
N GLN A 73 -18.65 7.73 0.34
CA GLN A 73 -17.51 8.27 1.08
C GLN A 73 -16.26 7.41 0.86
N GLY A 74 -15.09 8.05 0.86
CA GLY A 74 -13.79 7.40 0.77
C GLY A 74 -13.07 7.34 2.11
N LEU A 75 -12.40 6.22 2.36
CA LEU A 75 -11.42 6.02 3.43
C LEU A 75 -10.03 5.86 2.81
N LEU A 76 -9.08 6.67 3.26
CA LEU A 76 -7.67 6.51 2.93
C LEU A 76 -6.96 5.70 4.01
N ASP A 77 -5.71 5.32 3.70
CA ASP A 77 -4.81 4.60 4.59
C ASP A 77 -5.19 3.14 4.86
N SER A 78 -4.22 2.24 4.68
CA SER A 78 -4.45 0.80 4.82
C SER A 78 -4.80 0.37 6.24
N LEU A 79 -4.31 1.08 7.27
CA LEU A 79 -4.63 0.78 8.65
C LEU A 79 -6.02 1.30 9.01
N ALA A 80 -6.36 2.53 8.63
CA ALA A 80 -7.71 3.07 8.84
C ALA A 80 -8.79 2.22 8.14
N ILE A 81 -8.51 1.74 6.93
CA ILE A 81 -9.36 0.74 6.25
C ILE A 81 -9.48 -0.52 7.09
N ALA A 82 -8.37 -1.12 7.56
CA ALA A 82 -8.43 -2.32 8.39
C ALA A 82 -9.22 -2.11 9.69
N GLU A 83 -9.08 -0.96 10.36
CA GLU A 83 -9.85 -0.60 11.56
C GLU A 83 -11.34 -0.43 11.27
N TYR A 84 -11.68 0.20 10.15
CA TYR A 84 -13.06 0.27 9.68
C TYR A 84 -13.64 -1.13 9.45
N LEU A 85 -12.91 -2.03 8.79
CA LEU A 85 -13.38 -3.38 8.52
C LEU A 85 -13.52 -4.20 9.81
N GLU A 86 -12.61 -4.04 10.78
CA GLU A 86 -12.70 -4.70 12.08
C GLU A 86 -13.96 -4.26 12.84
N LYS A 87 -14.27 -2.97 12.82
CA LYS A 87 -15.44 -2.40 13.50
C LYS A 87 -16.77 -2.78 12.84
N ASN A 88 -16.84 -2.74 11.51
CA ASN A 88 -18.10 -2.87 10.77
C ASN A 88 -18.41 -4.30 10.34
N TYR A 89 -17.44 -5.21 10.41
CA TYR A 89 -17.62 -6.64 10.11
C TYR A 89 -17.09 -7.52 11.26
N PRO A 90 -17.67 -7.40 12.47
CA PRO A 90 -17.18 -8.10 13.67
C PRO A 90 -17.41 -9.62 13.62
N ASP A 91 -18.40 -10.10 12.86
CA ASP A 91 -18.72 -11.53 12.71
C ASP A 91 -17.74 -12.28 11.79
N ARG A 92 -16.68 -11.62 11.33
CA ARG A 92 -15.70 -12.14 10.38
C ARG A 92 -14.32 -12.26 11.05
N PRO A 93 -13.38 -13.05 10.50
CA PRO A 93 -12.07 -13.26 11.12
C PRO A 93 -11.40 -11.96 11.59
N LEU A 94 -10.93 -11.93 12.84
CA LEU A 94 -10.32 -10.74 13.44
C LEU A 94 -8.99 -10.41 12.76
N LEU A 95 -8.79 -9.14 12.39
CA LEU A 95 -7.52 -8.67 11.86
C LEU A 95 -6.53 -8.46 12.99
N PHE A 96 -6.96 -7.86 14.12
CA PHE A 96 -6.07 -7.35 15.15
C PHE A 96 -5.89 -8.27 16.38
N GLY A 97 -6.39 -9.50 16.32
CA GLY A 97 -6.47 -10.38 17.48
C GLY A 97 -7.64 -10.02 18.41
N LYS A 98 -7.72 -10.69 19.55
CA LYS A 98 -8.82 -10.59 20.52
C LYS A 98 -8.54 -9.58 21.63
N THR A 99 -7.26 -9.32 21.92
CA THR A 99 -6.85 -8.47 23.05
C THR A 99 -6.20 -7.17 22.59
N PRO A 100 -6.24 -6.11 23.42
CA PRO A 100 -5.51 -4.87 23.13
C PRO A 100 -4.00 -5.08 22.95
N SER A 101 -3.41 -6.04 23.66
CA SER A 101 -1.98 -6.35 23.56
C SER A 101 -1.62 -7.01 22.23
N GLU A 102 -2.46 -7.91 21.72
CA GLU A 102 -2.29 -8.50 20.39
C GLU A 102 -2.38 -7.42 19.30
N LYS A 103 -3.37 -6.51 19.40
CA LYS A 103 -3.49 -5.38 18.47
C LYS A 103 -2.22 -4.53 18.48
N LYS A 104 -1.71 -4.17 19.67
CA LYS A 104 -0.48 -3.39 19.80
C LYS A 104 0.73 -4.09 19.17
N LEU A 105 0.86 -5.40 19.35
CA LEU A 105 1.94 -6.17 18.74
C LEU A 105 1.87 -6.16 17.21
N GLN A 106 0.66 -6.30 16.64
CA GLN A 106 0.48 -6.21 15.20
C GLN A 106 0.80 -4.83 14.64
N LEU A 107 0.35 -3.76 15.31
CA LEU A 107 0.66 -2.38 14.91
C LEU A 107 2.17 -2.10 14.98
N PHE A 108 2.85 -2.60 16.02
CA PHE A 108 4.30 -2.53 16.12
C PHE A 108 4.97 -3.23 14.93
N TYR A 109 4.56 -4.46 14.61
CA TYR A 109 5.12 -5.21 13.51
C TYR A 109 4.89 -4.51 12.16
N GLN A 110 3.67 -3.99 11.94
CA GLN A 110 3.33 -3.23 10.74
C GLN A 110 4.17 -1.95 10.59
N SER A 111 4.34 -1.18 11.65
CA SER A 111 5.22 0.01 11.67
C SER A 111 6.67 -0.37 11.43
N TYR A 112 7.17 -1.42 12.08
CA TYR A 112 8.55 -1.89 11.87
C TYR A 112 8.80 -2.25 10.40
N LEU A 113 7.90 -3.00 9.77
CA LEU A 113 8.01 -3.33 8.34
C LEU A 113 7.96 -2.08 7.46
N GLN A 114 7.06 -1.15 7.76
CA GLN A 114 6.91 0.13 7.04
C GLN A 114 8.19 0.96 7.09
N ASP A 115 8.83 1.04 8.25
CA ASP A 115 9.92 1.98 8.49
C ASP A 115 11.29 1.37 8.22
N LYS A 116 11.45 0.05 8.40
CA LYS A 116 12.75 -0.63 8.31
C LYS A 116 12.89 -1.51 7.08
N LEU A 117 11.82 -2.17 6.62
CA LEU A 117 11.94 -3.13 5.52
C LEU A 117 11.57 -2.52 4.16
N HIS A 118 10.42 -1.86 4.09
CA HIS A 118 9.88 -1.35 2.84
C HIS A 118 10.79 -0.33 2.12
N PRO A 119 11.50 0.60 2.77
CA PRO A 119 12.36 1.55 2.06
C PRO A 119 13.50 0.91 1.28
N ALA A 120 14.13 -0.14 1.82
CA ALA A 120 15.18 -0.88 1.14
C ALA A 120 14.62 -1.71 -0.03
N ILE A 121 13.45 -2.34 0.14
CA ILE A 121 12.76 -3.04 -0.96
C ILE A 121 12.40 -2.07 -2.08
N GLN A 122 11.84 -0.91 -1.74
CA GLN A 122 11.44 0.12 -2.71
C GLN A 122 12.63 0.55 -3.58
N ARG A 123 13.81 0.78 -2.98
CA ARG A 123 15.04 1.11 -3.71
C ARG A 123 15.46 0.00 -4.69
N LEU A 124 15.30 -1.27 -4.32
CA LEU A 124 15.64 -2.39 -5.21
C LEU A 124 14.70 -2.54 -6.42
N VAL A 125 13.41 -2.25 -6.24
CA VAL A 125 12.41 -2.37 -7.31
C VAL A 125 12.19 -1.06 -8.07
N TYR A 126 12.84 0.03 -7.65
CA TYR A 126 12.59 1.39 -8.13
C TYR A 126 12.68 1.52 -9.66
N GLN A 127 13.76 0.99 -10.25
CA GLN A 127 13.94 1.05 -11.71
C GLN A 127 12.90 0.21 -12.44
N GLY A 128 12.56 -0.98 -11.92
CA GLY A 128 11.51 -1.81 -12.49
C GLY A 128 10.14 -1.12 -12.47
N MET A 129 9.82 -0.40 -11.39
CA MET A 129 8.59 0.40 -11.32
C MET A 129 8.56 1.48 -12.41
N TYR A 130 9.69 2.16 -12.67
CA TYR A 130 9.80 3.15 -13.74
C TYR A 130 9.66 2.51 -15.14
N ASP A 131 10.36 1.40 -15.38
CA ASP A 131 10.37 0.72 -16.68
C ASP A 131 9.00 0.16 -17.08
N MET A 132 8.11 -0.04 -16.10
CA MET A 132 6.72 -0.46 -16.30
C MET A 132 5.77 0.69 -16.66
N GLN A 133 6.25 1.95 -16.72
CA GLN A 133 5.41 3.11 -17.05
C GLN A 133 5.54 3.54 -18.52
N ASP A 134 4.43 3.93 -19.13
CA ASP A 134 4.40 4.79 -20.33
C ASP A 134 5.13 6.12 -20.10
N SER A 135 5.34 6.89 -21.17
CA SER A 135 6.16 8.10 -21.12
C SER A 135 5.66 9.15 -20.14
N GLU A 136 4.35 9.33 -20.02
CA GLU A 136 3.75 10.37 -19.16
C GLU A 136 3.82 9.97 -17.68
N ASN A 137 3.46 8.72 -17.34
CA ASN A 137 3.59 8.23 -15.97
C ASN A 137 5.05 8.08 -15.55
N ALA A 138 5.96 7.72 -16.47
CA ALA A 138 7.40 7.69 -16.20
C ALA A 138 7.93 9.08 -15.84
N HIS A 139 7.51 10.10 -16.59
CA HIS A 139 7.87 11.49 -16.32
C HIS A 139 7.36 11.96 -14.94
N TYR A 140 6.09 11.70 -14.64
CA TYR A 140 5.52 12.01 -13.32
C TYR A 140 6.23 11.23 -12.20
N PHE A 141 6.48 9.93 -12.38
CA PHE A 141 7.16 9.10 -11.39
C PHE A 141 8.53 9.68 -11.09
N ARG A 142 9.33 9.96 -12.11
CA ARG A 142 10.66 10.55 -11.93
C ARG A 142 10.61 11.89 -11.19
N THR A 143 9.83 12.84 -11.70
CA THR A 143 9.80 14.21 -11.17
C THR A 143 9.26 14.25 -9.74
N SER A 144 8.23 13.46 -9.43
CA SER A 144 7.67 13.38 -8.07
C SER A 144 8.66 12.77 -7.07
N ARG A 145 9.47 11.78 -7.49
CA ARG A 145 10.46 11.12 -6.63
C ARG A 145 11.73 11.96 -6.44
N GLU A 146 12.20 12.65 -7.47
CA GLU A 146 13.26 13.66 -7.35
C GLU A 146 12.83 14.74 -6.35
N LYS A 147 11.61 15.29 -6.49
CA LYS A 147 11.06 16.28 -5.56
C LYS A 147 10.97 15.75 -4.12
N SER A 148 10.47 14.53 -3.93
CA SER A 148 10.29 13.95 -2.59
C SER A 148 11.60 13.56 -1.91
N SER A 149 12.61 13.15 -2.67
CA SER A 149 13.90 12.69 -2.14
C SER A 149 14.93 13.81 -2.01
N GLY A 150 14.77 14.90 -2.76
CA GLY A 150 15.77 15.96 -2.88
C GLY A 150 17.02 15.53 -3.65
N LYS A 151 16.99 14.39 -4.35
CA LYS A 151 18.14 13.81 -5.08
C LYS A 151 17.84 13.64 -6.56
N PRO A 152 18.86 13.64 -7.44
CA PRO A 152 18.71 13.23 -8.83
C PRO A 152 18.16 11.80 -8.94
N TYR A 153 17.32 11.53 -9.94
CA TYR A 153 16.62 10.24 -10.09
C TYR A 153 17.56 9.03 -10.03
N GLN A 154 18.73 9.13 -10.67
CA GLN A 154 19.72 8.07 -10.76
C GLN A 154 20.36 7.71 -9.41
N GLU A 155 20.36 8.65 -8.46
CA GLU A 155 20.97 8.46 -7.14
C GLU A 155 19.98 7.89 -6.11
N ILE A 156 18.67 7.95 -6.39
CA ILE A 156 17.62 7.52 -5.45
C ILE A 156 17.74 6.03 -5.06
N PRO A 157 17.99 5.08 -6.00
CA PRO A 157 18.15 3.67 -5.65
C PRO A 157 19.35 3.40 -4.73
N GLY A 158 20.42 4.20 -4.83
CA GLY A 158 21.68 3.96 -4.12
C GLY A 158 22.35 2.63 -4.52
N ASP A 159 23.20 2.10 -3.64
CA ASP A 159 23.91 0.85 -3.88
C ASP A 159 23.02 -0.38 -3.63
N ARG A 160 22.96 -1.26 -4.63
CA ARG A 160 22.13 -2.48 -4.58
C ARG A 160 22.58 -3.44 -3.47
N ASN A 161 23.89 -3.58 -3.23
CA ASN A 161 24.40 -4.52 -2.24
C ASN A 161 24.15 -4.03 -0.81
N GLU A 162 24.24 -2.72 -0.57
CA GLU A 162 23.83 -2.06 0.67
C GLU A 162 22.34 -2.28 0.95
N ASN A 163 21.47 -2.04 -0.04
CA ASN A 163 20.03 -2.27 0.10
C ASN A 163 19.74 -3.74 0.47
N LEU A 164 20.42 -4.71 -0.15
CA LEU A 164 20.27 -6.13 0.19
C LEU A 164 20.79 -6.47 1.60
N ARG A 165 21.90 -5.87 2.04
CA ARG A 165 22.41 -6.03 3.40
C ARG A 165 21.46 -5.45 4.44
N GLU A 166 20.85 -4.30 4.14
CA GLU A 166 19.85 -3.65 4.99
C GLU A 166 18.62 -4.54 5.14
N ILE A 167 18.07 -5.09 4.04
CA ILE A 167 16.96 -6.04 4.07
C ILE A 167 17.31 -7.26 4.93
N LYS A 168 18.47 -7.90 4.70
CA LYS A 168 18.89 -9.07 5.49
C LYS A 168 18.99 -8.76 6.98
N THR A 169 19.55 -7.61 7.32
CA THR A 169 19.66 -7.15 8.71
C THR A 169 18.29 -6.95 9.34
N ASN A 170 17.38 -6.25 8.65
CA ASN A 170 16.05 -5.95 9.18
C ASN A 170 15.12 -7.17 9.21
N LEU A 171 15.36 -8.16 8.34
CA LEU A 171 14.66 -9.45 8.40
C LEU A 171 15.15 -10.35 9.54
N LYS A 172 16.38 -10.16 10.05
CA LYS A 172 16.95 -11.02 11.09
C LYS A 172 16.09 -11.06 12.34
N ILE A 173 15.59 -9.91 12.80
CA ILE A 173 14.73 -9.86 13.99
C ILE A 173 13.45 -10.67 13.78
N ILE A 174 12.87 -10.60 12.58
CA ILE A 174 11.66 -11.33 12.22
C ILE A 174 11.95 -12.82 12.22
N HIS A 175 12.99 -13.23 11.48
CA HIS A 175 13.41 -14.63 11.38
C HIS A 175 13.61 -15.28 12.76
N LEU A 176 14.27 -14.58 13.69
CA LEU A 176 14.47 -15.07 15.06
C LEU A 176 13.17 -15.30 15.85
N GLN A 177 12.09 -14.59 15.52
CA GLN A 177 10.81 -14.74 16.21
C GLN A 177 9.91 -15.81 15.56
N VAL A 178 10.05 -16.09 14.26
CA VAL A 178 9.20 -17.07 13.55
C VAL A 178 9.74 -18.51 13.59
N HIS A 179 11.03 -18.69 13.88
CA HIS A 179 11.68 -20.02 13.98
C HIS A 179 11.81 -20.54 15.42
N ILE A 180 10.90 -20.13 16.32
CA ILE A 180 10.77 -20.73 17.64
C ILE A 180 9.71 -21.84 17.54
N TRP A 181 10.09 -22.98 16.98
CA TRP A 181 9.42 -24.28 17.10
C TRP A 181 10.47 -25.39 17.04
#